data_AF-R7XHP1-F1
#
_entry.id   AF-R7XHP1-F1
#
_cell.length_a   1.000
_cell.length_b   1.000
_cell.length_c   1.000
_cell.angle_alpha   90.00
_cell.angle_beta   90.00
_cell.angle_gamma   90.00
#
_symmetry.space_group_name_H-M   'P 1'
#
loop_
_entity.id
_entity.type
_entity.pdbx_description
1 polymer ?
#
loop_
_entity_poly.entity_id
_entity_poly.type
_entity_poly.pdbx_seq_one_letter_code
_entity_poly.pdbx_strand_id
1 'polypeptide(L)' 'MNQPTTLAGVHPGGELAHSRLNAEHYRVLGLSTLGGALEFYEFIIFIFLAPMLSAVMFPPEVPAWLSQLQTLGIFAAG' A
#
# COMPACT_ATOMS: atom_id res chain seq x y z
N MET A 1 43.77 -33.69 38.74
CA MET A 1 43.09 -32.40 39.00
C MET A 1 42.33 -32.06 37.72
N ASN A 2 41.01 -32.08 37.80
CA ASN A 2 40.08 -32.20 36.68
C ASN A 2 40.03 -30.94 35.80
N GLN A 3 40.11 -31.12 34.48
CA GLN A 3 39.62 -30.15 33.51
C GLN A 3 38.09 -30.25 33.45
N PRO A 4 37.31 -29.17 33.64
CA PRO A 4 35.89 -29.20 33.36
C PRO A 4 35.63 -28.87 31.88
N THR A 5 35.20 -29.87 31.13
CA THR A 5 34.44 -29.71 29.88
C THR A 5 33.00 -29.34 30.25
N THR A 6 32.49 -28.15 29.92
CA THR A 6 31.05 -27.84 30.06
C THR A 6 30.56 -26.87 28.97
N LEU A 7 29.92 -27.47 27.96
CA LEU A 7 28.66 -27.11 27.30
C LEU A 7 28.42 -25.68 26.77
N ALA A 8 28.34 -25.61 25.44
CA ALA A 8 27.41 -24.82 24.64
C ALA A 8 26.52 -23.83 25.42
N GLY A 9 27.00 -22.59 25.57
CA GLY A 9 26.17 -21.44 25.89
C GLY A 9 25.55 -20.88 24.62
N VAL A 10 24.37 -21.39 24.29
CA VAL A 10 23.26 -20.73 23.59
C VAL A 10 23.58 -19.29 23.16
N HIS A 11 23.62 -19.04 21.85
CA HIS A 11 23.41 -17.69 21.33
C HIS A 11 22.13 -17.16 21.99
N PRO A 12 22.16 -16.06 22.76
CA PRO A 12 20.93 -15.46 23.24
C PRO A 12 20.14 -15.15 21.98
N GLY A 13 19.06 -15.90 21.80
CA GLY A 13 18.12 -15.71 20.72
C GLY A 13 17.77 -14.23 20.70
N GLY A 14 17.60 -13.70 19.49
CA GLY A 14 16.99 -12.39 19.30
C GLY A 14 15.66 -12.39 20.02
N GLU A 15 15.68 -11.93 21.27
CA GLU A 15 14.52 -11.57 22.03
C GLU A 15 13.97 -10.38 21.26
N LEU A 16 12.97 -10.66 20.42
CA LEU A 16 12.13 -9.66 19.79
C LEU A 16 11.40 -8.98 20.95
N ALA A 17 12.12 -8.06 21.61
CA ALA A 17 11.57 -7.15 22.58
C ALA A 17 10.36 -6.51 21.90
N HIS A 18 9.19 -6.69 22.50
CA HIS A 18 7.99 -5.98 22.11
C HIS A 18 8.24 -4.49 22.41
N SER A 19 8.94 -3.81 21.50
CA SER A 19 9.17 -2.38 21.56
C SER A 19 7.81 -1.70 21.58
N ARG A 20 7.49 -1.06 22.71
CA ARG A 20 6.31 -0.21 22.81
C ARG A 20 6.31 0.77 21.63
N LEU A 21 5.16 0.97 21.01
CA LEU A 21 5.00 1.96 19.95
C LEU A 21 5.40 3.34 20.52
N ASN A 22 6.52 3.87 20.03
CA ASN A 22 6.98 5.20 20.38
C ASN A 22 6.30 6.23 19.45
N ALA A 23 6.44 7.52 19.76
CA ALA A 23 5.82 8.59 18.98
C ALA A 23 6.24 8.58 17.50
N GLU A 24 7.46 8.13 17.20
CA GLU A 24 7.97 8.02 15.84
C GLU A 24 7.27 6.89 15.05
N HIS A 25 7.06 5.73 15.66
CA HIS A 25 6.30 4.63 15.06
C HIS A 25 4.87 5.05 14.74
N TYR A 26 4.21 5.82 15.60
CA TYR A 26 2.89 6.37 15.31
C TYR A 26 2.92 7.38 14.16
N ARG A 27 3.97 8.19 14.05
CA ARG A 27 4.12 9.13 12.94
C ARG A 27 4.30 8.39 11.60
N VAL A 28 5.13 7.36 11.56
CA VAL A 28 5.33 6.54 10.36
C VAL A 28 4.04 5.82 10.00
N LEU A 29 3.39 5.17 10.96
CA LEU A 29 2.10 4.51 10.75
C LEU A 29 1.03 5.50 10.24
N GLY A 30 0.96 6.69 10.82
CA GLY A 30 0.06 7.75 10.40
C GLY A 30 0.34 8.20 8.97
N LEU A 31 1.60 8.46 8.62
CA LEU A 31 1.98 8.85 7.26
C LEU A 31 1.69 7.75 6.23
N SER A 32 2.00 6.49 6.55
CA SER A 32 1.73 5.35 5.66
C SER A 32 0.22 5.12 5.45
N THR A 33 -0.58 5.23 6.52
CA THR A 33 -2.04 5.07 6.43
C THR A 33 -2.70 6.26 5.73
N LEU A 34 -2.24 7.49 5.97
CA LEU A 34 -2.70 8.67 5.24
C LEU A 34 -2.36 8.60 3.75
N GLY A 35 -1.15 8.14 3.40
CA GLY A 35 -0.75 7.91 2.00
C GLY A 35 -1.66 6.89 1.31
N GLY A 36 -1.87 5.73 1.93
CA GLY A 36 -2.78 4.70 1.38
C GLY A 36 -4.25 5.15 1.32
N ALA A 37 -4.69 5.98 2.26
CA ALA A 37 -6.03 6.57 2.22
C ALA A 37 -6.18 7.60 1.10
N LEU A 38 -5.12 8.37 0.80
CA LEU A 38 -5.12 9.35 -0.30
C LEU A 38 -5.21 8.66 -1.66
N GLU A 39 -4.42 7.61 -1.88
CA GLU A 39 -4.48 6.78 -3.09
C GLU A 39 -5.85 6.12 -3.27
N PHE A 40 -6.44 5.64 -2.18
CA PHE A 40 -7.79 5.06 -2.22
C PHE A 40 -8.86 6.12 -2.52
N TYR A 41 -8.71 7.33 -2.00
CA TYR A 41 -9.67 8.43 -2.23
C TYR A 41 -9.78 8.78 -3.71
N GLU A 42 -8.65 9.00 -4.38
CA GLU A 42 -8.64 9.31 -5.82
C GLU A 42 -9.15 8.13 -6.65
N PHE A 43 -8.80 6.89 -6.31
CA PHE A 43 -9.28 5.70 -7.00
C PHE A 43 -10.80 5.58 -6.98
N ILE A 44 -11.41 5.74 -5.80
CA ILE A 44 -12.86 5.61 -5.64
C ILE A 44 -13.58 6.73 -6.40
N ILE A 45 -13.11 7.97 -6.27
CA ILE A 45 -13.67 9.10 -7.03
C ILE A 45 -13.57 8.84 -8.53
N PHE A 46 -12.43 8.36 -9.00
CA PHE A 46 -12.20 8.12 -10.41
C PHE A 46 -13.15 7.05 -10.97
N ILE A 47 -13.40 5.94 -10.25
CA ILE A 47 -14.37 4.92 -10.68
C ILE A 47 -15.76 5.51 -10.90
N PHE A 48 -16.20 6.43 -10.04
CA PHE A 48 -17.49 7.10 -10.21
C PHE A 48 -17.48 8.13 -11.34
N LEU A 49 -16.33 8.78 -11.59
CA LEU A 49 -16.19 9.80 -12.62
C LEU A 49 -15.88 9.21 -14.01
N ALA A 50 -15.37 7.97 -14.08
CA ALA A 50 -14.94 7.32 -15.31
C ALA A 50 -16.01 7.30 -16.42
N PRO A 51 -17.31 7.03 -16.15
CA PRO A 51 -18.35 7.11 -17.18
C PRO A 51 -18.56 8.53 -17.74
N MET A 52 -18.42 9.56 -16.89
CA MET A 52 -18.54 10.95 -17.32
C MET A 52 -17.33 11.39 -18.14
N LEU A 53 -16.13 11.00 -17.68
CA LEU A 53 -14.89 11.28 -18.40
C LEU A 53 -14.83 10.54 -19.74
N SER A 54 -15.29 9.29 -19.81
CA SER A 54 -15.26 8.52 -21.05
C SER A 54 -16.15 9.12 -22.13
N ALA A 55 -17.31 9.66 -21.75
CA ALA A 55 -18.23 10.34 -22.66
C ALA A 55 -17.69 11.67 -23.22
N VAL A 56 -16.78 12.32 -22.50
CA VAL A 56 -16.17 13.59 -22.90
C VAL A 56 -14.86 13.37 -23.67
N MET A 57 -14.06 12.38 -23.28
CA MET A 57 -12.76 12.11 -23.89
C MET A 57 -12.85 11.31 -25.20
N PHE A 58 -13.88 10.49 -25.37
CA PHE A 58 -14.03 9.61 -26.52
C PHE A 58 -15.32 9.92 -27.30
N PRO A 59 -15.27 9.78 -28.64
CA PRO A 59 -16.43 10.06 -29.47
C PRO A 59 -17.47 8.93 -29.38
N PRO A 60 -18.75 9.20 -29.66
CA PRO A 60 -19.87 8.27 -29.41
C PRO A 60 -19.84 7.00 -30.28
N GLU A 61 -19.02 6.96 -31.33
CA GLU A 61 -18.82 5.79 -32.19
C GLU A 61 -17.98 4.69 -31.49
N VAL A 62 -17.26 5.03 -30.42
CA VAL A 62 -16.48 4.06 -29.64
C VAL A 62 -17.42 3.23 -28.76
N PRO A 63 -17.31 1.90 -28.73
CA PRO A 63 -18.08 1.08 -27.80
C PRO A 63 -17.89 1.54 -26.35
N ALA A 64 -19.00 1.72 -25.62
CA ALA A 64 -18.99 2.29 -24.27
C ALA A 64 -18.01 1.55 -23.32
N TRP A 65 -18.00 0.22 -23.35
CA TRP A 65 -17.09 -0.60 -22.55
C TRP A 65 -15.60 -0.32 -22.84
N LEU A 66 -15.26 -0.03 -24.10
CA LEU A 66 -13.88 0.22 -24.53
C LEU A 66 -13.44 1.63 -24.11
N SER A 67 -14.29 2.64 -24.29
CA SER A 67 -14.02 4.01 -23.85
C SER A 67 -13.80 4.09 -22.33
N GLN A 68 -14.59 3.33 -21.57
CA GLN A 68 -14.52 3.28 -20.12
C GLN A 68 -13.28 2.52 -19.66
N LEU A 69 -12.95 1.39 -20.33
CA LEU A 69 -11.70 0.67 -20.09
C LEU A 69 -10.47 1.52 -20.39
N GLN A 70 -10.48 2.29 -21.48
CA GLN A 70 -9.40 3.23 -21.83
C GLN A 70 -9.29 4.37 -20.81
N THR A 71 -10.40 4.91 -20.35
CA THR A 71 -10.43 5.94 -19.30
C THR A 71 -9.81 5.41 -18.00
N LEU A 72 -10.17 4.18 -17.59
CA LEU A 72 -9.51 3.48 -16.48
C LEU A 72 -8.02 3.22 -16.74
N GLY A 73 -7.65 2.88 -17.98
CA GLY A 73 -6.26 2.67 -18.38
C GLY A 73 -5.40 3.95 -18.31
N ILE A 74 -5.97 5.11 -18.67
CA ILE A 74 -5.29 6.41 -18.54
C ILE A 74 -5.05 6.74 -17.07
N PHE A 75 -6.04 6.52 -16.20
CA PHE A 75 -5.87 6.69 -14.75
C PHE A 75 -4.82 5.74 -14.18
N ALA A 76 -4.82 4.48 -14.58
CA ALA A 76 -3.84 3.50 -14.12
C ALA A 76 -2.40 3.79 -14.60
N ALA A 77 -2.24 4.59 -15.67
CA ALA A 77 -0.93 4.99 -16.17
C ALA A 77 -0.22 6.00 -15.25
N GLY A 78 -0.98 6.80 -14.49
CA GLY A 78 -0.45 7.83 -13.57
C GLY A 78 0.07 9.06 -14.28
#